data_AF-A0A350PDK7-F1
#
_entry.id   AF-A0A350PDK7-F1
#
_cell.length_a   1.000
_cell.length_b   1.000
_cell.length_c   1.000
_cell.angle_alpha   90.00
_cell.angle_beta   90.00
_cell.angle_gamma   90.00
#
_symmetry.space_group_name_H-M   'P 1'
#
loop_
_entity.id
_entity.type
_entity.pdbx_description
1 polymer ?
#
loop_
_entity_poly.entity_id
_entity_poly.type
_entity_poly.pdbx_seq_one_letter_code
_entity_poly.pdbx_strand_id
1 'polypeptide(L)'
;ESPAFGGSTELDASFTSVTATNVTFTIDAASTSNPGQLEFTGLEIRPTSGTLPNTGNINNAGTTGQGGGTNYGTITMIAGAADSLVFTQQPTTTSKDSTITPEVRVQVVDQYGNAVKVSGTSVGINLFGGSGTLSGTTPVNTNALGIAEFDDLSIDAIGTDTLQATSA
;
A
#
# COMPACT_ATOMS: atom_id res chain seq x y z
N GLU A 1 -19.44 -25.64 9.63
CA GLU A 1 -20.11 -25.19 8.40
C GLU A 1 -21.48 -24.57 8.72
N SER A 2 -22.12 -23.92 7.74
CA SER A 2 -23.50 -23.42 7.88
C SER A 2 -24.32 -23.66 6.60
N PRO A 3 -25.66 -23.74 6.68
CA PRO A 3 -26.52 -23.79 5.49
C PRO A 3 -26.59 -22.41 4.81
N ALA A 4 -26.51 -22.38 3.47
CA ALA A 4 -26.57 -21.12 2.72
C ALA A 4 -27.97 -20.48 2.70
N PHE A 5 -29.04 -21.26 2.90
CA PHE A 5 -30.44 -20.81 2.77
C PHE A 5 -31.31 -21.13 4.00
N GLY A 6 -30.69 -21.26 5.18
CA GLY A 6 -31.37 -21.71 6.41
C GLY A 6 -31.60 -23.24 6.46
N GLY A 7 -32.06 -23.77 7.60
CA GLY A 7 -32.25 -25.22 7.80
C GLY A 7 -30.99 -25.95 8.25
N SER A 8 -30.78 -27.20 7.82
CA SER A 8 -29.55 -27.97 8.07
C SER A 8 -28.79 -28.24 6.76
N THR A 9 -27.49 -28.51 6.85
CA THR A 9 -26.65 -28.95 5.74
C THR A 9 -25.88 -30.21 6.15
N GLU A 10 -25.58 -31.09 5.21
CA GLU A 10 -24.71 -32.27 5.42
C GLU A 10 -23.26 -31.98 5.01
N LEU A 11 -22.95 -30.72 4.67
CA LEU A 11 -21.58 -30.31 4.34
C LEU A 11 -20.69 -30.55 5.55
N ASP A 12 -19.67 -31.37 5.37
CA ASP A 12 -18.63 -31.65 6.35
C ASP A 12 -17.26 -31.37 5.72
N ALA A 13 -16.43 -30.62 6.43
CA ALA A 13 -15.13 -30.18 5.96
C ALA A 13 -14.11 -30.15 7.11
N SER A 14 -12.96 -30.78 6.86
CA SER A 14 -11.82 -30.74 7.77
C SER A 14 -10.79 -29.72 7.34
N PHE A 15 -10.29 -28.96 8.30
CA PHE A 15 -9.12 -28.12 8.12
C PHE A 15 -7.86 -28.98 8.18
N THR A 16 -6.99 -28.85 7.18
CA THR A 16 -5.78 -29.67 7.06
C THR A 16 -4.53 -28.90 7.45
N SER A 17 -4.31 -27.70 6.91
CA SER A 17 -3.08 -26.93 7.19
C SER A 17 -3.19 -25.44 6.84
N VAL A 18 -2.34 -24.64 7.51
CA VAL A 18 -1.96 -23.28 7.08
C VAL A 18 -0.45 -23.28 6.87
N THR A 19 -0.04 -22.75 5.72
CA THR A 19 1.36 -22.47 5.37
C THR A 19 1.52 -20.98 5.07
N ALA A 20 2.73 -20.54 4.77
CA ALA A 20 2.99 -19.15 4.39
C ALA A 20 2.22 -18.68 3.13
N THR A 21 1.75 -19.61 2.29
CA THR A 21 1.11 -19.28 1.00
C THR A 21 -0.22 -19.99 0.75
N ASN A 22 -0.58 -20.98 1.56
CA ASN A 22 -1.79 -21.77 1.35
C ASN A 22 -2.53 -22.05 2.66
N VAL A 23 -3.85 -21.96 2.60
CA VAL A 23 -4.77 -22.59 3.57
C VAL A 23 -5.39 -23.80 2.86
N THR A 24 -5.33 -24.98 3.49
CA THR A 24 -5.84 -26.22 2.91
C THR A 24 -6.90 -26.81 3.82
N PHE A 25 -8.03 -27.15 3.22
CA PHE A 25 -9.14 -27.87 3.81
C PHE A 25 -9.63 -28.95 2.83
N THR A 26 -10.35 -29.93 3.35
CA THR A 26 -10.98 -30.99 2.56
C THR A 26 -12.49 -30.91 2.75
N ILE A 27 -13.25 -31.20 1.70
CA ILE A 27 -14.69 -31.48 1.83
C ILE A 27 -14.80 -33.00 2.05
N ASP A 28 -15.09 -33.39 3.28
CA ASP A 28 -15.18 -34.79 3.70
C ASP A 28 -16.55 -35.38 3.33
N ALA A 29 -17.60 -34.55 3.35
CA ALA A 29 -18.91 -34.87 2.81
C ALA A 29 -19.53 -33.67 2.10
N ALA A 30 -20.00 -33.87 0.87
CA ALA A 30 -20.78 -32.86 0.16
C ALA A 30 -22.25 -32.94 0.61
N SER A 31 -22.89 -31.78 0.79
CA SER A 31 -24.31 -31.76 1.14
C SER A 31 -25.19 -32.20 -0.03
N THR A 32 -26.14 -33.11 0.22
CA THR A 32 -27.12 -33.55 -0.79
C THR A 32 -28.49 -32.89 -0.66
N SER A 33 -28.73 -32.15 0.43
CA SER A 33 -29.99 -31.48 0.73
C SER A 33 -29.92 -29.97 0.45
N ASN A 34 -29.34 -29.20 1.38
CA ASN A 34 -29.13 -27.77 1.24
C ASN A 34 -27.66 -27.45 0.96
N PRO A 35 -27.35 -26.54 0.01
CA PRO A 35 -25.99 -26.05 -0.18
C PRO A 35 -25.39 -25.55 1.15
N GLY A 36 -24.19 -26.04 1.46
CA GLY A 36 -23.43 -25.58 2.62
C GLY A 36 -22.49 -24.44 2.25
N GLN A 37 -22.14 -23.64 3.25
CA GLN A 37 -21.17 -22.56 3.18
C GLN A 37 -20.05 -22.82 4.19
N LEU A 38 -18.82 -22.51 3.75
CA LEU A 38 -17.66 -22.34 4.61
C LEU A 38 -17.33 -20.85 4.72
N GLU A 39 -17.14 -20.37 5.94
CA GLU A 39 -16.66 -19.02 6.21
C GLU A 39 -15.26 -19.12 6.84
N PHE A 40 -14.30 -18.42 6.25
CA PHE A 40 -12.95 -18.29 6.78
C PHE A 40 -12.74 -16.85 7.23
N THR A 41 -12.53 -16.63 8.53
CA THR A 41 -12.31 -15.30 9.12
C THR A 41 -10.90 -15.18 9.70
N GLY A 42 -10.35 -13.97 9.72
CA GLY A 42 -9.06 -13.69 10.38
C GLY A 42 -7.84 -14.20 9.62
N LEU A 43 -7.93 -14.37 8.29
CA LEU A 43 -6.77 -14.67 7.47
C LEU A 43 -5.87 -13.43 7.38
N GLU A 44 -4.74 -13.49 8.08
CA GLU A 44 -3.70 -12.46 8.05
C GLU A 44 -2.51 -12.95 7.23
N ILE A 45 -2.02 -12.10 6.33
CA ILE A 45 -0.80 -12.36 5.55
C ILE A 45 0.28 -11.42 6.06
N ARG A 46 1.34 -11.98 6.63
CA ARG A 46 2.53 -11.22 7.01
C ARG A 46 3.64 -11.53 6.00
N PRO A 47 4.12 -10.54 5.24
CA PRO A 47 5.22 -10.76 4.32
C PRO A 47 6.51 -11.00 5.14
N THR A 48 7.40 -11.85 4.62
CA THR A 48 8.74 -12.05 5.19
C THR A 48 9.78 -11.08 4.62
N SER A 49 9.41 -10.33 3.58
CA SER A 49 10.19 -9.26 2.95
C SER A 49 9.34 -7.98 2.81
N GLY A 50 9.98 -6.80 2.83
CA GLY A 50 9.28 -5.51 2.85
C GLY A 50 8.42 -5.19 1.62
N THR A 51 8.57 -5.93 0.52
CA THR A 51 7.73 -5.76 -0.67
C THR A 51 6.54 -6.71 -0.62
N LEU A 52 5.41 -6.23 -0.12
CA LEU A 52 4.12 -6.90 -0.29
C LEU A 52 3.72 -6.86 -1.78
N PRO A 53 3.02 -7.89 -2.31
CA PRO A 53 2.21 -7.70 -3.50
C PRO A 53 1.24 -6.56 -3.20
N ASN A 54 1.37 -5.45 -3.94
CA ASN A 54 0.52 -4.27 -3.78
C ASN A 54 -0.97 -4.58 -4.03
N THR A 55 -1.23 -5.68 -4.73
CA THR A 55 -2.52 -6.27 -5.02
C THR A 55 -2.33 -7.77 -5.28
N GLY A 56 -3.37 -8.56 -4.99
CA GLY A 56 -3.40 -9.98 -5.34
C GLY A 56 -4.82 -10.53 -5.21
N ASN A 57 -5.01 -11.75 -5.71
CA ASN A 57 -6.27 -12.48 -5.53
C ASN A 57 -6.02 -13.67 -4.61
N ILE A 58 -7.00 -13.95 -3.76
CA ILE A 58 -7.13 -15.25 -3.09
C ILE A 58 -7.58 -16.22 -4.17
N ASN A 59 -6.64 -17.03 -4.67
CA ASN A 59 -6.94 -17.98 -5.72
C ASN A 59 -7.30 -19.34 -5.14
N ASN A 60 -8.34 -19.96 -5.68
CA ASN A 60 -8.61 -21.37 -5.42
C ASN A 60 -7.79 -22.25 -6.37
N ALA A 61 -6.91 -23.08 -5.79
CA ALA A 61 -6.11 -24.07 -6.50
C ALA A 61 -6.60 -25.53 -6.27
N GLY A 62 -7.69 -25.70 -5.51
CA GLY A 62 -8.30 -26.99 -5.21
C GLY A 62 -9.28 -27.47 -6.29
N THR A 63 -9.88 -28.63 -6.03
CA THR A 63 -10.87 -29.27 -6.91
C THR A 63 -12.33 -28.98 -6.51
N THR A 64 -12.54 -28.27 -5.40
CA THR A 64 -13.86 -27.92 -4.85
C THR A 64 -14.06 -26.40 -4.94
N GLY A 65 -15.31 -25.92 -5.07
CA GLY A 65 -15.63 -24.49 -5.18
C GLY A 65 -16.81 -24.22 -6.11
N GLN A 66 -17.30 -22.98 -6.18
CA GLN A 66 -18.54 -22.62 -6.88
C GLN A 66 -18.53 -22.89 -8.40
N GLY A 67 -17.37 -23.22 -8.99
CA GLY A 67 -17.18 -23.36 -10.43
C GLY A 67 -17.25 -22.00 -11.13
N GLY A 68 -16.17 -21.58 -11.79
CA GLY A 68 -16.05 -20.24 -12.37
C GLY A 68 -14.75 -19.54 -11.97
N GLY A 69 -14.74 -18.20 -12.00
CA GLY A 69 -13.57 -17.40 -11.70
C GLY A 69 -12.91 -17.82 -10.38
N THR A 70 -11.61 -18.10 -10.43
CA THR A 70 -10.84 -18.64 -9.30
C THR A 70 -10.51 -17.61 -8.22
N ASN A 71 -11.03 -16.38 -8.30
CA ASN A 71 -10.79 -15.29 -7.36
C ASN A 71 -11.84 -15.27 -6.24
N TYR A 72 -11.43 -15.58 -5.02
CA TYR A 72 -12.27 -15.63 -3.82
C TYR A 72 -12.10 -14.40 -2.92
N GLY A 73 -11.38 -13.39 -3.37
CA GLY A 73 -11.18 -12.14 -2.63
C GLY A 73 -9.90 -11.43 -3.04
N THR A 74 -9.80 -10.13 -2.78
CA THR A 74 -8.59 -9.36 -3.06
C THR A 74 -7.73 -9.21 -1.82
N ILE A 75 -6.42 -9.31 -2.00
CA ILE A 75 -5.41 -8.98 -1.00
C ILE A 75 -5.00 -7.53 -1.26
N THR A 76 -5.05 -6.71 -0.21
CA THR A 76 -4.58 -5.32 -0.27
C THR A 76 -3.55 -5.09 0.82
N MET A 77 -2.52 -4.32 0.49
CA MET A 77 -1.53 -3.91 1.47
C MET A 77 -2.09 -2.80 2.35
N ILE A 78 -1.88 -2.92 3.66
CA ILE A 78 -2.07 -1.82 4.61
C ILE A 78 -0.68 -1.45 5.12
N ALA A 79 -0.23 -0.24 4.82
CA ALA A 79 1.04 0.26 5.31
C ALA A 79 1.01 0.39 6.85
N GLY A 80 2.18 0.27 7.47
CA GLY A 80 2.34 0.51 8.90
C GLY A 80 2.12 1.97 9.29
N ALA A 81 2.45 2.30 10.53
CA ALA A 81 2.49 3.70 10.98
C ALA A 81 3.53 4.49 10.16
N ALA A 82 3.25 5.78 9.95
CA ALA A 82 4.20 6.70 9.33
C ALA A 82 5.52 6.75 10.13
N ASP A 83 6.64 6.68 9.42
CA ASP A 83 7.98 6.58 10.01
C ASP A 83 8.95 7.59 9.40
N SER A 84 8.96 7.74 8.08
CA SER A 84 9.91 8.61 7.38
C SER A 84 9.35 9.23 6.10
N LEU A 85 10.14 10.15 5.52
CA LEU A 85 9.84 10.85 4.27
C LEU A 85 10.81 10.43 3.17
N VAL A 86 10.30 10.19 1.96
CA VAL A 86 11.11 9.85 0.78
C VAL A 86 10.72 10.72 -0.40
N PHE A 87 11.71 11.28 -1.10
CA PHE A 87 11.49 11.95 -2.38
C PHE A 87 11.13 10.91 -3.46
N THR A 88 9.93 10.98 -4.01
CA THR A 88 9.47 10.15 -5.13
C THR A 88 9.65 10.82 -6.48
N GLN A 89 9.71 12.15 -6.50
CA GLN A 89 10.21 12.94 -7.63
C GLN A 89 11.28 13.90 -7.13
N GLN A 90 12.52 13.66 -7.57
CA GLN A 90 13.67 14.51 -7.29
C GLN A 90 13.64 15.78 -8.15
N PRO A 91 14.20 16.90 -7.67
CA PRO A 91 14.51 18.03 -8.53
C PRO A 91 15.37 17.61 -9.73
N THR A 92 15.17 18.27 -10.85
CA THR A 92 16.02 18.15 -12.03
C THR A 92 16.81 19.44 -12.23
N THR A 93 17.81 19.39 -13.12
CA THR A 93 18.52 20.60 -13.52
C THR A 93 17.55 21.62 -14.12
N THR A 94 17.50 22.81 -13.54
CA THR A 94 16.74 23.95 -14.05
C THR A 94 17.66 25.18 -14.18
N SER A 95 17.19 26.21 -14.87
CA SER A 95 17.90 27.50 -14.89
C SER A 95 17.69 28.22 -13.55
N LYS A 96 18.66 29.04 -13.15
CA LYS A 96 18.50 29.94 -11.99
C LYS A 96 17.18 30.72 -12.08
N ASP A 97 16.52 30.91 -10.94
CA ASP A 97 15.23 31.60 -10.79
C ASP A 97 14.07 31.00 -11.59
N SER A 98 14.26 29.83 -12.22
CA SER A 98 13.20 29.10 -12.90
C SER A 98 12.61 28.05 -11.98
N THR A 99 11.30 27.82 -12.11
CA THR A 99 10.61 26.72 -11.42
C THR A 99 11.28 25.38 -11.76
N ILE A 100 11.44 24.54 -10.75
CA ILE A 100 11.94 23.17 -10.90
C ILE A 100 10.83 22.33 -11.53
N THR A 101 11.12 21.74 -12.69
CA THR A 101 10.16 20.88 -13.42
C THR A 101 10.82 19.56 -13.86
N PRO A 102 10.22 18.39 -13.60
CA PRO A 102 8.94 18.18 -12.93
C PRO A 102 8.96 18.60 -11.46
N GLU A 103 7.78 18.87 -10.92
CA GLU A 103 7.57 19.27 -9.52
C GLU A 103 8.18 18.26 -8.53
N VAL A 104 8.63 18.75 -7.40
CA VAL A 104 9.25 17.90 -6.37
C VAL A 104 8.13 17.21 -5.58
N ARG A 105 8.26 15.89 -5.37
CA ARG A 105 7.25 15.10 -4.62
C ARG A 105 7.90 14.34 -3.48
N VAL A 106 7.30 14.45 -2.30
CA VAL A 106 7.71 13.74 -1.09
C VAL A 106 6.57 12.85 -0.58
N GLN A 107 6.87 11.57 -0.36
CA GLN A 107 5.94 10.55 0.12
C GLN A 107 6.23 10.24 1.60
N VAL A 108 5.17 10.14 2.40
CA VAL A 108 5.24 9.54 3.73
C VAL A 108 5.30 8.02 3.61
N VAL A 109 6.29 7.40 4.24
CA VAL A 109 6.48 5.95 4.24
C VAL A 109 6.56 5.38 5.65
N ASP A 110 6.24 4.09 5.78
CA ASP A 110 6.46 3.33 7.01
C ASP A 110 7.91 2.86 7.16
N GLN A 111 8.23 2.22 8.28
CA GLN A 111 9.57 1.68 8.60
C GLN A 111 10.11 0.65 7.58
N TYR A 112 9.26 0.19 6.66
CA TYR A 112 9.60 -0.77 5.61
C TYR A 112 9.64 -0.12 4.21
N GLY A 113 9.42 1.19 4.11
CA GLY A 113 9.39 1.94 2.86
C GLY A 113 8.06 1.87 2.10
N ASN A 114 6.98 1.39 2.74
CA ASN A 114 5.66 1.36 2.10
C ASN A 114 4.99 2.73 2.18
N ALA A 115 4.34 3.16 1.10
CA ALA A 115 3.59 4.41 1.06
C ALA A 115 2.41 4.40 2.05
N VAL A 116 2.42 5.34 2.99
CA VAL A 116 1.36 5.53 3.98
C VAL A 116 0.34 6.51 3.42
N LYS A 117 -0.90 6.04 3.26
CA LYS A 117 -2.02 6.89 2.82
C LYS A 117 -2.49 7.77 3.99
N VAL A 118 -1.91 8.96 4.11
CA VAL A 118 -2.23 9.92 5.17
C VAL A 118 -2.32 11.34 4.62
N SER A 119 -3.47 11.99 4.80
CA SER A 119 -3.69 13.38 4.40
C SER A 119 -3.33 14.33 5.53
N GLY A 120 -2.87 15.54 5.20
CA GLY A 120 -2.68 16.62 6.16
C GLY A 120 -1.36 16.58 6.95
N THR A 121 -0.42 15.69 6.61
CA THR A 121 0.93 15.73 7.19
C THR A 121 1.66 16.93 6.61
N SER A 122 2.15 17.84 7.45
CA SER A 122 2.86 19.04 6.99
C SER A 122 4.31 18.71 6.67
N VAL A 123 4.69 18.87 5.41
CA VAL A 123 6.04 18.59 4.90
C VAL A 123 6.71 19.88 4.48
N GLY A 124 7.85 20.20 5.09
CA GLY A 124 8.73 21.30 4.72
C GLY A 124 9.85 20.85 3.79
N ILE A 125 10.32 21.76 2.94
CA ILE A 125 11.52 21.61 2.12
C ILE A 125 12.46 22.75 2.46
N ASN A 126 13.72 22.43 2.72
CA ASN A 126 14.77 23.41 2.94
C ASN A 126 15.98 23.10 2.05
N LEU A 127 16.72 24.15 1.71
CA LEU A 127 18.04 24.00 1.11
C LEU A 127 19.01 23.52 2.20
N PHE A 128 19.51 22.30 2.07
CA PHE A 128 20.46 21.70 3.00
C PHE A 128 21.90 21.95 2.61
N GLY A 129 22.17 22.02 1.30
CA GLY A 129 23.48 22.34 0.75
C GLY A 129 23.34 23.13 -0.54
N GLY A 130 24.28 24.03 -0.80
CA GLY A 130 24.20 24.99 -1.90
C GLY A 130 24.55 26.41 -1.45
N SER A 131 24.51 27.36 -2.37
CA SER A 131 24.80 28.77 -2.09
C SER A 131 23.63 29.72 -2.38
N GLY A 132 22.51 29.19 -2.87
CA GLY A 132 21.32 29.98 -3.17
C GLY A 132 20.31 30.06 -2.04
N THR A 133 19.18 30.68 -2.36
CA THR A 133 17.96 30.76 -1.55
C THR A 133 16.89 29.94 -2.24
N LEU A 134 16.27 29.03 -1.49
CA LEU A 134 15.07 28.32 -1.94
C LEU A 134 13.86 29.26 -1.86
N SER A 135 13.13 29.39 -2.95
CA SER A 135 11.83 30.07 -3.01
C SER A 135 10.73 29.07 -3.38
N GLY A 136 9.48 29.41 -3.06
CA GLY A 136 8.30 28.58 -3.31
C GLY A 136 7.47 28.36 -2.05
N THR A 137 6.39 27.59 -2.17
CA THR A 137 5.46 27.27 -1.11
C THR A 137 6.01 26.15 -0.25
N THR A 138 6.36 26.44 0.99
CA THR A 138 6.76 25.44 1.98
C THR A 138 6.42 25.93 3.39
N PRO A 139 5.80 25.11 4.26
CA PRO A 139 5.46 23.69 4.06
C PRO A 139 4.22 23.46 3.17
N VAL A 140 4.09 22.23 2.66
CA VAL A 140 2.91 21.72 1.93
C VAL A 140 2.35 20.51 2.67
N ASN A 141 1.02 20.42 2.77
CA ASN A 141 0.35 19.27 3.39
C ASN A 141 0.20 18.11 2.40
N THR A 142 0.35 16.88 2.89
CA THR A 142 0.13 15.68 2.09
C THR A 142 -1.34 15.53 1.64
N ASN A 143 -1.54 14.99 0.44
CA ASN A 143 -2.85 14.57 -0.06
C ASN A 143 -3.27 13.20 0.54
N ALA A 144 -4.43 12.67 0.11
CA ALA A 144 -4.95 11.39 0.60
C ALA A 144 -4.04 10.17 0.34
N LEU A 145 -3.05 10.29 -0.55
CA LEU A 145 -2.06 9.24 -0.84
C LEU A 145 -0.78 9.40 0.00
N GLY A 146 -0.68 10.40 0.88
CA GLY A 146 0.53 10.68 1.65
C GLY A 146 1.61 11.42 0.88
N ILE A 147 1.25 12.09 -0.22
CA ILE A 147 2.20 12.82 -1.08
C ILE A 147 2.05 14.32 -0.83
N ALA A 148 3.15 14.99 -0.51
CA ALA A 148 3.29 16.45 -0.59
C ALA A 148 3.95 16.80 -1.94
N GLU A 149 3.34 17.72 -2.67
CA GLU A 149 3.72 18.13 -4.03
C GLU A 149 4.13 19.61 -4.01
N PHE A 150 5.34 19.90 -4.48
CA PHE A 150 5.90 21.24 -4.51
C PHE A 150 6.16 21.65 -5.96
N ASP A 151 5.22 22.39 -6.53
CA ASP A 151 5.14 22.75 -7.95
C ASP A 151 5.73 24.14 -8.28
N ASP A 152 6.15 24.90 -7.27
CA ASP A 152 6.64 26.27 -7.41
C ASP A 152 8.06 26.50 -6.88
N LEU A 153 8.80 25.43 -6.54
CA LEU A 153 10.16 25.55 -6.01
C LEU A 153 11.12 26.12 -7.06
N SER A 154 11.99 27.04 -6.63
CA SER A 154 13.08 27.61 -7.44
C SER A 154 14.27 28.00 -6.58
N ILE A 155 15.46 28.09 -7.20
CA ILE A 155 16.71 28.44 -6.51
C ILE A 155 17.39 29.60 -7.26
N ASP A 156 17.84 30.62 -6.52
CA ASP A 156 18.44 31.85 -7.05
C ASP A 156 19.95 31.77 -7.30
N ALA A 157 20.50 30.55 -7.41
CA ALA A 157 21.92 30.30 -7.62
C ALA A 157 22.17 29.28 -8.72
N ILE A 158 23.37 29.38 -9.32
CA ILE A 158 23.91 28.38 -10.22
C ILE A 158 24.83 27.49 -9.40
N GLY A 159 24.68 26.17 -9.51
CA GLY A 159 25.56 25.23 -8.82
C GLY A 159 24.90 23.88 -8.61
N THR A 160 25.47 23.11 -7.68
CA THR A 160 24.87 21.89 -7.16
C THR A 160 24.23 22.20 -5.82
N ASP A 161 22.93 21.97 -5.75
CA ASP A 161 22.11 22.20 -4.58
C ASP A 161 21.56 20.87 -4.04
N THR A 162 21.27 20.81 -2.75
CA THR A 162 20.70 19.63 -2.09
C THR A 162 19.50 20.07 -1.26
N LEU A 163 18.34 19.48 -1.54
CA LEU A 163 17.12 19.70 -0.77
C LEU A 163 17.00 18.65 0.33
N GLN A 164 16.46 19.07 1.48
CA GLN A 164 16.06 18.19 2.57
C GLN A 164 14.56 18.35 2.80
N ALA A 165 13.88 17.23 3.04
CA ALA A 165 12.49 17.21 3.48
C ALA A 165 12.43 17.04 5.00
N THR A 166 11.51 17.76 5.63
CA THR A 166 11.24 17.67 7.07
C THR A 166 9.74 17.58 7.30
N SER A 167 9.31 16.85 8.33
CA SER A 167 7.92 16.90 8.81
C SER A 167 7.84 17.81 10.02
N ALA A 168 6.78 18.61 10.12
CA ALA A 168 6.49 19.44 11.30
C ALA A 168 5.69 18.69 12.37
#